data_AF-A0A7M3XLG7-F1
#
_entry.id   AF-A0A7M3XLG7-F1
#
_cell.length_a   1.000
_cell.length_b   1.000
_cell.length_c   1.000
_cell.angle_alpha   90.00
_cell.angle_beta   90.00
_cell.angle_gamma   90.00
#
_symmetry.space_group_name_H-M   'P 1'
#
loop_
_entity.id
_entity.type
_entity.pdbx_description
1 polymer ?
#
loop_
_entity_poly.entity_id
_entity_poly.type
_entity_poly.pdbx_seq_one_letter_code
_entity_poly.pdbx_strand_id
1 'polypeptide(L)'
;LEQSLAAKAESGEGNSRLERRMKRKQQRELVELTEQMINNVPQLPNQDQPPINADIALPDLPTLPPVDGASLPPLPMPGMAVPQKEANCLECAAKFTIKDLRLTKVKCPVCDAVVQL
;
A
#
# COMPACT_ATOMS: atom_id res chain seq x y z
N LEU A 1 5.81 14.43 9.21
CA LEU A 1 7.28 14.38 9.46
C LEU A 1 7.65 13.22 10.40
N GLU A 2 6.79 12.84 11.35
CA GLU A 2 7.06 11.84 12.38
C GLU A 2 7.17 10.40 11.86
N GLN A 3 6.36 10.00 10.86
CA GLN A 3 6.46 8.67 10.24
C GLN A 3 7.82 8.43 9.55
N SER A 4 8.48 9.48 9.05
CA SER A 4 9.79 9.36 8.40
C SER A 4 10.96 9.27 9.40
N LEU A 5 10.79 9.78 10.63
CA LEU A 5 11.78 9.58 11.70
C LEU A 5 11.65 8.20 12.33
N ALA A 6 10.43 7.67 12.47
CA ALA A 6 10.18 6.32 12.94
C ALA A 6 10.80 5.26 12.00
N ALA A 7 10.64 5.43 10.68
CA ALA A 7 11.23 4.53 9.68
C ALA A 7 12.78 4.56 9.66
N LYS A 8 13.39 5.70 9.99
CA LYS A 8 14.86 5.82 10.08
C LYS A 8 15.44 5.25 11.37
N ALA A 9 14.69 5.27 12.47
CA ALA A 9 15.09 4.62 13.73
C ALA A 9 15.01 3.08 13.66
N GLU A 10 14.17 2.54 12.77
CA GLU A 10 14.00 1.10 12.57
C GLU A 10 15.07 0.48 11.66
N SER A 11 15.80 1.31 10.90
CA SER A 11 16.94 0.88 10.06
C SER A 11 18.22 0.73 10.91
N GLY A 12 18.15 -0.06 11.97
CA GLY A 12 19.30 -0.45 12.80
C GLY A 12 20.12 -1.54 12.12
N GLU A 13 20.83 -1.16 11.06
CA GLU A 13 21.61 -2.07 10.21
C GLU A 13 22.76 -2.70 11.03
N GLY A 14 22.56 -3.92 11.55
CA GLY A 14 23.63 -4.71 12.18
C GLY A 14 23.29 -5.59 13.38
N ASN A 15 22.07 -5.57 13.92
CA ASN A 15 21.73 -6.45 15.06
C ASN A 15 20.35 -7.11 14.94
N SER A 16 20.27 -8.14 14.09
CA SER A 16 19.05 -8.91 13.84
C SER A 16 18.43 -9.55 15.10
N ARG A 17 19.18 -9.69 16.19
CA ARG A 17 18.63 -10.11 17.49
C ARG A 17 17.89 -8.97 18.18
N LEU A 18 18.46 -7.78 18.16
CA LEU A 18 17.84 -6.59 18.72
C LEU A 18 16.56 -6.23 17.96
N GLU A 19 16.58 -6.29 16.63
CA GLU A 19 15.39 -6.05 15.81
C GLU A 19 14.26 -7.02 16.14
N ARG A 20 14.55 -8.32 16.28
CA ARG A 20 13.54 -9.30 16.71
C ARG A 20 13.01 -9.00 18.12
N ARG A 21 13.85 -8.51 19.04
CA ARG A 21 13.39 -8.09 20.37
C ARG A 21 12.50 -6.85 20.29
N MET A 22 12.90 -5.84 19.53
CA MET A 22 12.14 -4.60 19.35
C MET A 22 10.79 -4.88 18.68
N LYS A 23 10.76 -5.69 17.62
CA LYS A 23 9.52 -6.08 16.93
C LYS A 23 8.54 -6.79 17.87
N ARG A 24 9.02 -7.73 18.70
CA ARG A 24 8.18 -8.41 19.70
C ARG A 24 7.73 -7.48 20.83
N LYS A 25 8.49 -6.43 21.13
CA LYS A 25 8.08 -5.43 22.13
C LYS A 25 7.02 -4.52 21.54
N GLN A 26 7.27 -3.95 20.37
CA GLN A 26 6.35 -3.06 19.66
C GLN A 26 5.02 -3.75 19.35
N GLN A 27 5.03 -5.03 18.96
CA GLN A 27 3.81 -5.81 18.74
C GLN A 27 2.97 -5.95 20.01
N ARG A 28 3.60 -6.09 21.18
CA ARG A 28 2.87 -6.14 22.46
C ARG A 28 2.23 -4.80 22.79
N GLU A 29 2.95 -3.70 22.60
CA GLU A 29 2.43 -2.36 22.87
C GLU A 29 1.27 -2.00 21.92
N LEU A 30 1.34 -2.41 20.65
CA LEU A 30 0.27 -2.17 19.68
C LEU A 30 -0.99 -2.97 20.01
N VAL A 31 -0.84 -4.23 20.45
CA VAL A 31 -1.97 -5.07 20.90
C VAL A 31 -2.63 -4.45 22.14
N GLU A 32 -1.86 -4.06 23.15
CA GLU A 32 -2.39 -3.44 24.37
C GLU A 32 -3.10 -2.10 24.09
N LEU A 33 -2.54 -1.27 23.22
CA LEU A 33 -3.16 -0.01 22.79
C LEU A 33 -4.47 -0.27 22.01
N THR A 34 -4.49 -1.28 21.15
CA THR A 34 -5.69 -1.64 20.39
C THR A 34 -6.78 -2.17 21.30
N GLU A 35 -6.45 -3.02 22.26
CA GLU A 35 -7.39 -3.51 23.27
C GLU A 35 -7.93 -2.36 24.12
N GLN A 36 -7.07 -1.44 24.56
CA GLN A 36 -7.50 -0.25 25.32
C GLN A 36 -8.42 0.66 24.49
N MET A 37 -8.15 0.82 23.20
CA MET A 37 -8.97 1.60 22.28
C MET A 37 -10.33 0.94 22.09
N ILE A 38 -10.38 -0.36 21.80
CA ILE A 38 -11.64 -1.13 21.64
C ILE A 38 -12.50 -1.02 22.90
N ASN A 39 -11.88 -1.08 24.09
CA ASN A 39 -12.59 -0.94 25.35
C ASN A 39 -13.14 0.48 25.60
N ASN A 40 -12.61 1.50 24.94
CA ASN A 40 -13.07 2.90 25.06
C ASN A 40 -13.93 3.38 23.88
N VAL A 41 -14.14 2.55 22.84
CA VAL A 41 -15.08 2.89 21.77
C VAL A 41 -16.50 2.77 22.32
N PRO A 42 -17.34 3.82 22.25
CA PRO A 42 -18.75 3.69 22.58
C PRO A 42 -19.35 2.61 21.69
N GLN A 43 -19.83 1.53 22.31
CA GLN A 43 -20.55 0.49 21.58
C GLN A 43 -21.71 1.17 20.87
N LEU A 44 -21.69 1.15 19.53
CA LEU A 44 -22.89 1.50 18.79
C LEU A 44 -23.97 0.50 19.23
N PRO A 45 -25.19 0.96 19.53
CA PRO A 45 -26.27 0.07 19.90
C PRO A 45 -26.39 -1.00 18.82
N ASN A 46 -26.28 -2.25 19.25
CA ASN A 46 -26.55 -3.42 18.43
C ASN A 46 -27.96 -3.22 17.89
N GLN A 47 -28.09 -2.82 16.63
CA GLN A 47 -29.40 -2.66 16.03
C GLN A 47 -29.92 -4.10 15.85
N ASP A 48 -30.80 -4.50 16.76
CA ASP A 48 -31.64 -5.68 16.63
C ASP A 48 -32.45 -5.49 15.34
N GLN A 49 -31.88 -5.91 14.22
CA GLN A 49 -32.63 -5.99 12.98
C GLN A 49 -33.54 -7.21 13.13
N PRO A 50 -34.87 -7.02 13.17
CA PRO A 50 -35.77 -8.15 13.05
C PRO A 50 -35.48 -8.85 11.71
N PRO A 51 -35.69 -10.18 11.60
CA PRO A 51 -35.63 -10.85 10.31
C PRO A 51 -36.66 -10.18 9.41
N ILE A 52 -36.17 -9.38 8.46
CA ILE A 52 -36.97 -8.74 7.43
C ILE A 52 -37.54 -9.84 6.50
N ASN A 53 -38.65 -10.46 6.93
CA ASN A 53 -39.65 -11.02 6.03
C ASN A 53 -40.34 -9.84 5.35
N ALA A 54 -39.59 -9.20 4.47
CA ALA A 54 -40.05 -8.05 3.74
C ALA A 54 -40.38 -8.57 2.35
N ASP A 55 -41.65 -8.94 2.18
CA ASP A 55 -42.34 -8.89 0.89
C ASP A 55 -42.38 -7.41 0.47
N ILE A 56 -41.20 -6.87 0.17
CA ILE A 56 -41.03 -5.56 -0.44
C ILE A 56 -41.11 -5.88 -1.92
N ALA A 57 -42.20 -5.46 -2.56
CA ALA A 57 -42.22 -5.33 -3.99
C ALA A 57 -41.07 -4.38 -4.38
N LEU A 58 -39.93 -4.95 -4.77
CA LEU A 58 -38.84 -4.18 -5.34
C LEU A 58 -39.40 -3.50 -6.59
N PRO A 59 -39.23 -2.17 -6.77
CA PRO A 59 -39.51 -1.57 -8.06
C PRO A 59 -38.67 -2.30 -9.10
N ASP A 60 -39.27 -2.63 -10.24
CA ASP A 60 -38.63 -3.36 -11.33
C ASP A 60 -37.33 -2.63 -11.72
N LEU A 61 -36.19 -3.17 -11.28
CA LEU A 61 -34.89 -2.62 -11.65
C LEU A 61 -34.74 -2.83 -13.16
N PRO A 62 -34.36 -1.79 -13.92
CA PRO A 62 -34.14 -1.94 -15.35
C PRO A 62 -33.12 -3.06 -15.58
N THR A 63 -33.50 -4.04 -16.39
CA THR A 63 -32.62 -5.15 -16.76
C THR A 63 -31.34 -4.58 -17.37
N LEU A 64 -30.21 -4.75 -16.67
CA LEU A 64 -28.92 -4.34 -17.19
C LEU A 64 -28.66 -5.15 -18.47
N PRO A 65 -28.19 -4.51 -19.56
CA PRO A 65 -27.85 -5.22 -20.78
C PRO A 65 -26.81 -6.31 -20.46
N PRO A 66 -26.86 -7.47 -21.14
CA PRO A 66 -25.82 -8.49 -21.02
C PRO A 66 -24.46 -7.83 -21.26
N VAL A 67 -23.59 -7.91 -20.26
CA VAL A 67 -22.18 -7.54 -20.40
C VAL A 67 -21.46 -8.62 -21.21
N ASP A 68 -21.95 -8.89 -22.42
CA ASP A 68 -21.25 -9.66 -23.42
C ASP A 68 -20.07 -8.83 -23.90
N GLY A 69 -18.90 -9.08 -23.30
CA GLY A 69 -17.62 -8.72 -23.89
C GLY A 69 -16.97 -7.42 -23.44
N ALA A 70 -17.51 -6.71 -22.45
CA ALA A 70 -16.76 -5.63 -21.82
C ALA A 70 -15.76 -6.24 -20.82
N SER A 71 -14.54 -6.58 -21.30
CA SER A 71 -13.38 -6.74 -20.43
C SER A 71 -13.26 -5.48 -19.58
N LEU A 72 -13.77 -5.53 -18.36
CA LEU A 72 -13.46 -4.55 -17.33
C LEU A 72 -11.93 -4.45 -17.29
N PRO A 73 -11.34 -3.23 -17.39
CA PRO A 73 -9.90 -3.10 -17.27
C PRO A 73 -9.48 -3.77 -15.97
N PRO A 74 -8.47 -4.65 -16.00
CA PRO A 74 -8.11 -5.44 -14.84
C PRO A 74 -7.86 -4.50 -13.67
N LEU A 75 -8.67 -4.66 -12.61
CA LEU A 75 -8.43 -4.00 -11.33
C LEU A 75 -7.01 -4.38 -10.90
N PRO A 76 -6.15 -3.43 -10.52
CA PRO A 76 -4.78 -3.73 -10.14
C PRO A 76 -4.81 -4.65 -8.91
N MET A 77 -4.47 -5.92 -9.12
CA MET A 77 -4.32 -6.89 -8.06
C MET A 77 -3.30 -6.36 -7.04
N PRO A 78 -3.61 -6.35 -5.73
CA PRO A 78 -2.63 -6.06 -4.71
C PRO A 78 -1.52 -7.12 -4.80
N GLY A 79 -0.33 -6.73 -5.25
CA GLY A 79 0.83 -7.63 -5.37
C GLY A 79 1.55 -7.63 -6.73
N MET A 80 1.12 -6.86 -7.73
CA MET A 80 1.96 -6.67 -8.92
C MET A 80 3.19 -5.84 -8.54
N ALA A 81 4.38 -6.40 -8.74
CA ALA A 81 5.64 -5.70 -8.58
C ALA A 81 5.61 -4.43 -9.43
N VAL A 82 5.83 -3.28 -8.81
CA VAL A 82 5.86 -1.99 -9.51
C VAL A 82 6.95 -2.08 -10.59
N PRO A 83 6.65 -1.83 -11.87
CA PRO A 83 7.65 -1.90 -12.93
C PRO A 83 8.80 -0.95 -12.57
N GLN A 84 10.02 -1.46 -12.48
CA GLN A 84 11.21 -0.64 -12.23
C GLN A 84 11.89 -0.38 -13.57
N LYS A 85 12.09 0.90 -13.93
CA LYS A 85 12.88 1.28 -15.12
C LYS A 85 14.35 1.37 -14.71
N GLU A 86 15.20 0.53 -15.28
CA GLU A 86 16.65 0.52 -15.07
C GLU A 86 17.32 1.38 -16.14
N ALA A 87 18.33 2.18 -15.78
CA ALA A 87 19.14 2.89 -16.77
C ALA A 87 20.63 2.78 -16.51
N ASN A 88 21.37 2.89 -17.62
CA ASN A 88 22.81 2.82 -17.67
C ASN A 88 23.35 4.16 -18.16
N CYS A 89 24.16 4.82 -17.32
CA CYS A 89 24.92 5.97 -17.79
C CYS A 89 26.11 5.50 -18.61
N LEU A 90 26.27 6.01 -19.84
CA LEU A 90 27.40 5.66 -20.72
C LEU A 90 28.72 6.33 -20.32
N GLU A 91 28.67 7.44 -19.57
CA GLU A 91 29.89 8.17 -19.18
C GLU A 91 30.59 7.55 -17.97
N CYS A 92 29.82 7.09 -16.98
CA CYS A 92 30.37 6.53 -15.75
C CYS A 92 30.01 5.05 -15.54
N ALA A 93 29.39 4.40 -16.53
CA ALA A 93 28.94 3.01 -16.52
C ALA A 93 28.03 2.62 -15.33
N ALA A 94 27.46 3.60 -14.63
CA ALA A 94 26.63 3.35 -13.45
C ALA A 94 25.25 2.83 -13.85
N LYS A 95 24.79 1.77 -13.16
CA LYS A 95 23.41 1.26 -13.25
C LYS A 95 22.60 1.83 -12.10
N PHE A 96 21.46 2.44 -12.40
CA PHE A 96 20.56 2.97 -11.37
C PHE A 96 19.10 2.81 -11.78
N THR A 97 18.22 2.74 -10.79
CA THR A 97 16.78 2.60 -10.99
C THR A 97 16.10 3.95 -10.95
N ILE A 98 15.17 4.17 -11.89
CA ILE A 98 14.37 5.40 -11.96
C ILE A 98 13.05 5.15 -11.26
N LYS A 99 12.75 6.01 -10.29
CA LYS A 99 11.51 5.96 -9.51
C LYS A 99 10.28 6.43 -10.30
N ASP A 100 10.48 7.40 -11.19
CA ASP A 100 9.44 7.98 -12.03
C ASP A 100 9.52 7.43 -13.47
N LEU A 101 8.66 6.47 -13.80
CA LEU A 101 8.66 5.81 -15.11
C LEU A 101 8.31 6.73 -16.28
N ARG A 102 7.76 7.92 -16.00
CA ARG A 102 7.35 8.90 -17.00
C ARG A 102 8.50 9.79 -17.50
N LEU A 103 9.67 9.71 -16.86
CA LEU A 103 10.84 10.49 -17.27
C LEU A 103 11.50 9.87 -18.51
N THR A 104 11.81 10.74 -19.48
CA THR A 104 12.61 10.41 -20.69
C THR A 104 14.08 10.82 -20.55
N LYS A 105 14.38 11.69 -19.59
CA LYS A 105 15.72 12.19 -19.28
C LYS A 105 15.92 12.19 -17.78
N VAL A 106 17.07 11.74 -17.32
CA VAL A 106 17.44 11.76 -15.90
C VAL A 106 18.89 12.17 -15.73
N LYS A 107 19.21 12.88 -14.65
CA LYS A 107 20.60 13.16 -14.30
C LYS A 107 21.21 11.93 -13.65
N CYS A 108 22.41 11.56 -14.10
CA CYS A 108 23.15 10.49 -13.46
C CYS A 108 23.55 10.92 -12.04
N PRO A 109 23.29 10.12 -10.99
CA PRO A 109 23.67 10.43 -9.61
C PRO A 109 25.18 10.35 -9.35
N VAL A 110 25.98 9.91 -10.32
CA VAL A 110 27.43 9.71 -10.19
C VAL A 110 28.23 10.83 -10.86
N CYS A 111 27.79 11.30 -12.03
CA CYS A 111 28.54 12.26 -12.85
C CYS A 111 27.71 13.45 -13.35
N ASP A 112 26.45 13.59 -12.91
CA ASP A 112 25.52 14.65 -13.33
C ASP A 112 25.19 14.72 -14.85
N ALA A 113 25.75 13.81 -15.65
CA ALA A 113 25.45 13.70 -17.08
C ALA A 113 23.96 13.41 -17.31
N VAL A 114 23.39 14.01 -18.36
CA VAL A 114 21.99 13.82 -18.73
C VAL A 114 21.87 12.52 -19.54
N VAL A 115 21.31 11.49 -18.92
CA VAL A 115 21.09 10.17 -19.54
C VAL A 115 19.69 10.14 -20.14
N GLN A 116 19.60 9.75 -21.42
CA GLN A 116 18.34 9.45 -22.09
C GLN A 116 17.95 7.99 -21.82
N LEU A 117 16.68 7.79 -21.46
CA LEU A 117 16.17 6.58 -20.81
C LEU A 117 15.44 5.60 -21.73
#